data_AF-A0A7J8YEV3-F1
#
_entry.id   AF-A0A7J8YEV3-F1
#
_cell.length_a   1.000
_cell.length_b   1.000
_cell.length_c   1.000
_cell.angle_alpha   90.00
_cell.angle_beta   90.00
_cell.angle_gamma   90.00
#
_symmetry.space_group_name_H-M   'P 1'
#
loop_
_entity.id
_entity.type
_entity.pdbx_description
1 polymer ?
#
loop_
_entity_poly.entity_id
_entity_poly.type
_entity_poly.pdbx_seq_one_letter_code
_entity_poly.pdbx_strand_id
1 'polypeptide(L)'
;ERKFIEAYQNLQYLFNAAQIDNIKVLKALINPKDDPLPLVDGANKKRVSVDVLRKRNVLLLISDLDILQDEVVILQQIYEESRRQSNSLDQNPYELVWLPVLDSSVSLSKIKQRIFENLTATMTWFTLGHPSLLNRAVFKFIKEEWGFEQKPIVVVLDPQGRVTCSNAIHMMWIWGNLASPFTIAKEDALWKAETLTLDFLVDGIDPVILKWISEERFIFLYGGEDIEWIRNFTHTVKTAARACGIAMEMVYVGKRNPKENIRRNMAIINEEKLSHCLPDITAIWYFWIRIESMWNSKHQLGKADENDPITQEIMTLLSYDGGEGYGWALLGKGSTQFTKARGTTFLTCLSDYNLWAEDVQTKGLVSAIHDYFLQNPTPHHCNRLVLPGTADRLPEMVTCSECRRTMERYILYHCCDE
;
A
#
# COMPACT_ATOMS: atom_id res chain seq x y z
N GLU A 1 19.39 -25.52 23.82
CA GLU A 1 20.16 -25.20 22.60
C GLU A 1 20.00 -26.26 21.50
N ARG A 2 20.35 -27.53 21.74
CA ARG A 2 20.18 -28.63 20.77
C ARG A 2 18.77 -28.74 20.17
N LYS A 3 17.71 -28.81 21.01
CA LYS A 3 16.31 -28.84 20.54
C LYS A 3 15.90 -27.65 19.66
N PHE A 4 16.51 -26.48 19.89
CA PHE A 4 16.24 -25.27 19.11
C PHE A 4 16.88 -25.37 17.71
N ILE A 5 18.12 -25.85 17.63
CA ILE A 5 18.82 -26.08 16.35
C ILE A 5 18.09 -27.14 15.53
N GLU A 6 17.69 -28.25 16.17
CA GLU A 6 16.93 -29.32 15.51
C GLU A 6 15.58 -28.82 14.97
N ALA A 7 14.85 -28.00 15.73
CA ALA A 7 13.59 -27.40 15.27
C ALA A 7 13.79 -26.44 14.08
N TYR A 8 14.84 -25.61 14.11
CA TYR A 8 15.16 -24.69 13.02
C TYR A 8 15.53 -25.44 11.73
N GLN A 9 16.43 -26.43 11.83
CA GLN A 9 16.83 -27.27 10.70
C GLN A 9 15.66 -28.07 10.15
N ASN A 10 14.75 -28.54 11.01
CA ASN A 10 13.53 -29.22 10.58
C ASN A 10 12.61 -28.29 9.78
N LEU A 11 12.46 -27.01 10.17
CA LEU A 11 11.71 -26.03 9.38
C LEU A 11 12.34 -25.85 7.99
N GLN A 12 13.65 -25.62 7.93
CA GLN A 12 14.37 -25.49 6.66
C GLN A 12 14.20 -26.74 5.78
N TYR A 13 14.29 -27.94 6.36
CA TYR A 13 14.06 -29.18 5.63
C TYR A 13 12.63 -29.28 5.11
N LEU A 14 11.62 -29.01 5.94
CA LEU A 14 10.21 -29.15 5.57
C LEU A 14 9.80 -28.20 4.44
N PHE A 15 10.28 -26.96 4.45
CA PHE A 15 9.98 -25.99 3.40
C PHE A 15 10.72 -26.26 2.08
N ASN A 16 11.86 -26.95 2.12
CA ASN A 16 12.61 -27.34 0.92
C ASN A 16 12.22 -28.70 0.35
N ALA A 17 11.66 -29.59 1.18
CA ALA A 17 11.24 -30.92 0.76
C ALA A 17 9.83 -30.91 0.16
N ALA A 18 9.62 -31.74 -0.86
CA ALA A 18 8.28 -31.96 -1.42
C ALA A 18 7.34 -32.59 -0.38
N GLN A 19 6.17 -32.00 -0.19
CA GLN A 19 5.13 -32.50 0.71
C GLN A 19 3.90 -32.96 -0.08
N ILE A 20 3.16 -33.91 0.49
CA ILE A 20 1.88 -34.39 -0.05
C ILE A 20 0.78 -33.34 0.16
N ASP A 21 0.80 -32.70 1.33
CA ASP A 21 -0.05 -31.57 1.70
C ASP A 21 0.70 -30.61 2.64
N ASN A 22 0.14 -29.43 2.84
CA ASN A 22 0.69 -28.36 3.66
C ASN A 22 0.73 -28.64 5.18
N ILE A 23 0.17 -29.75 5.68
CA ILE A 23 -0.05 -29.93 7.12
C ILE A 23 1.23 -30.13 7.92
N LYS A 24 2.24 -30.84 7.39
CA LYS A 24 3.51 -31.03 8.10
C LYS A 24 4.22 -29.69 8.35
N VAL A 25 4.23 -28.85 7.32
CA VAL A 25 4.81 -27.50 7.36
C VAL A 25 4.03 -26.62 8.34
N LEU A 26 2.70 -26.56 8.22
CA LEU A 26 1.86 -25.75 9.09
C LEU A 26 1.93 -26.19 10.56
N LYS A 27 1.99 -27.49 10.85
CA LYS A 27 2.15 -27.98 12.23
C LYS A 27 3.50 -27.61 12.82
N ALA A 28 4.59 -27.70 12.04
CA ALA A 28 5.92 -27.29 12.49
C ALA A 28 5.98 -25.78 12.79
N LEU A 29 5.24 -24.96 12.04
CA LEU A 29 5.21 -23.51 12.20
C LEU A 29 4.27 -23.02 13.31
N ILE A 30 3.02 -23.50 13.32
CA ILE A 30 1.91 -22.99 14.14
C ILE A 30 1.75 -23.78 15.44
N ASN A 31 2.19 -25.04 15.47
CA ASN A 31 1.98 -25.94 16.60
C ASN A 31 3.27 -26.60 17.15
N PRO A 32 4.29 -25.83 17.54
CA PRO A 32 5.54 -26.41 18.02
C PRO A 32 5.46 -27.01 19.44
N LYS A 33 4.31 -26.89 20.12
CA LYS A 33 4.08 -27.39 21.49
C LYS A 33 3.07 -28.54 21.55
N ASP A 34 2.69 -29.10 20.40
CA ASP A 34 1.72 -30.19 20.28
C ASP A 34 0.34 -29.89 20.92
N ASP A 35 -0.07 -28.61 20.92
CA ASP A 35 -1.44 -28.22 21.30
C ASP A 35 -2.43 -28.74 20.24
N PRO A 36 -3.47 -29.49 20.60
CA PRO A 36 -4.40 -30.04 19.60
C PRO A 36 -5.19 -28.96 18.85
N LEU A 37 -5.37 -27.76 19.42
CA LEU A 37 -6.23 -26.69 18.87
C LEU A 37 -5.52 -25.32 18.94
N PRO A 38 -4.38 -25.13 18.25
CA PRO A 38 -3.52 -23.96 18.42
C PRO A 38 -4.09 -22.70 17.75
N LEU A 39 -5.09 -22.83 16.90
CA LEU A 39 -5.73 -21.73 16.17
C LEU A 39 -7.06 -21.36 16.83
N VAL A 40 -7.46 -20.11 16.65
CA VAL A 40 -8.80 -19.58 16.93
C VAL A 40 -9.41 -19.14 15.60
N ASP A 41 -10.61 -19.63 15.30
CA ASP A 41 -11.42 -19.18 14.17
C ASP A 41 -12.01 -17.80 14.51
N GLY A 42 -11.62 -16.76 13.76
CA GLY A 42 -12.06 -15.39 14.00
C GLY A 42 -13.55 -15.16 13.83
N ALA A 43 -14.25 -15.99 13.05
CA ALA A 43 -15.69 -15.81 12.78
C ALA A 43 -16.58 -16.27 13.94
N ASN A 44 -16.23 -17.39 14.59
CA ASN A 44 -17.03 -17.96 15.68
C ASN A 44 -16.30 -17.97 17.03
N LYS A 45 -15.05 -17.48 17.06
CA LYS A 45 -14.15 -17.39 18.22
C LYS A 45 -13.89 -18.73 18.91
N LYS A 46 -13.97 -19.85 18.17
CA LYS A 46 -13.67 -21.20 18.68
C LYS A 46 -12.25 -21.62 18.37
N ARG A 47 -11.66 -22.39 19.29
CA ARG A 47 -10.36 -23.02 19.05
C ARG A 47 -10.51 -24.19 18.06
N VAL A 48 -9.59 -24.28 17.10
CA VAL A 48 -9.62 -25.26 16.01
C VAL A 48 -8.24 -25.88 15.76
N SER A 49 -8.23 -27.08 15.17
CA SER A 49 -6.99 -27.73 14.73
C SER A 49 -6.44 -27.07 13.47
N VAL A 50 -5.12 -27.13 13.27
CA VAL A 50 -4.44 -26.77 12.01
C VAL A 50 -5.00 -27.54 10.81
N ASP A 51 -5.61 -28.71 11.03
CA ASP A 51 -6.18 -29.54 9.97
C ASP A 51 -7.29 -28.84 9.14
N VAL A 52 -7.91 -27.77 9.64
CA VAL A 52 -8.86 -26.95 8.87
C VAL A 52 -8.22 -26.30 7.63
N LEU A 53 -6.89 -26.11 7.65
CA LEU A 53 -6.09 -25.50 6.59
C LEU A 53 -5.55 -26.52 5.57
N ARG A 54 -5.81 -27.82 5.78
CA ARG A 54 -5.26 -28.89 4.96
C ARG A 54 -5.63 -28.71 3.48
N LYS A 55 -4.63 -28.75 2.59
CA LYS A 55 -4.79 -28.62 1.13
C LYS A 55 -5.46 -27.31 0.67
N ARG A 56 -5.44 -26.26 1.50
CA ARG A 56 -5.88 -24.91 1.12
C ARG A 56 -4.68 -24.04 0.76
N ASN A 57 -4.91 -23.00 -0.03
CA ASN A 57 -3.96 -21.89 -0.10
C ASN A 57 -4.01 -21.15 1.24
N VAL A 58 -2.87 -20.91 1.86
CA VAL A 58 -2.78 -20.26 3.17
C VAL A 58 -1.96 -18.99 3.06
N LEU A 59 -2.56 -17.87 3.41
CA LEU A 59 -1.88 -16.59 3.57
C LEU A 59 -1.54 -16.44 5.05
N LEU A 60 -0.26 -16.35 5.37
CA LEU A 60 0.24 -16.12 6.72
C LEU A 60 0.49 -14.62 6.89
N LEU A 61 -0.43 -13.92 7.56
CA LEU A 61 -0.21 -12.54 8.00
C LEU A 61 0.73 -12.56 9.20
N ILE A 62 1.93 -12.03 9.03
CA ILE A 62 2.99 -12.02 10.03
C ILE A 62 3.24 -10.57 10.42
N SER A 63 3.02 -10.25 11.68
CA SER A 63 3.27 -8.92 12.25
C SER A 63 3.64 -9.05 13.72
N ASP A 64 4.17 -7.97 14.30
CA ASP A 64 4.09 -7.79 15.74
C ASP A 64 2.68 -7.33 16.15
N LEU A 65 2.55 -6.76 17.36
CA LEU A 65 1.28 -6.23 17.86
C LEU A 65 1.04 -4.77 17.47
N ASP A 66 1.97 -4.15 16.75
CA ASP A 66 1.91 -2.75 16.34
C ASP A 66 1.39 -2.61 14.89
N ILE A 67 0.71 -3.65 14.38
CA ILE A 67 -0.06 -3.60 13.13
C ILE A 67 -1.10 -2.48 13.19
N LEU A 68 -1.18 -1.67 12.13
CA LEU A 68 -2.08 -0.53 12.10
C LEU A 68 -3.53 -0.99 11.99
N GLN A 69 -4.43 -0.29 12.66
CA GLN A 69 -5.86 -0.59 12.57
C GLN A 69 -6.38 -0.45 11.12
N ASP A 70 -5.86 0.53 10.37
CA ASP A 70 -6.19 0.73 8.96
C ASP A 70 -5.78 -0.49 8.09
N GLU A 71 -4.63 -1.12 8.38
CA GLU A 71 -4.20 -2.35 7.71
C GLU A 71 -5.19 -3.50 7.97
N VAL A 72 -5.59 -3.68 9.23
CA VAL A 72 -6.56 -4.73 9.60
C VAL A 72 -7.89 -4.52 8.89
N VAL A 73 -8.40 -3.28 8.83
CA VAL A 73 -9.67 -2.95 8.18
C VAL A 73 -9.65 -3.28 6.70
N ILE A 74 -8.63 -2.86 5.96
CA ILE A 74 -8.57 -3.13 4.51
C ILE A 74 -8.32 -4.61 4.23
N LEU A 75 -7.44 -5.29 4.97
CA LEU A 75 -7.25 -6.74 4.83
C LEU A 75 -8.56 -7.50 5.07
N GLN A 76 -9.35 -7.04 6.05
CA GLN A 76 -10.65 -7.64 6.36
C GLN A 76 -11.63 -7.47 5.20
N GLN A 77 -11.70 -6.27 4.61
CA GLN A 77 -12.53 -6.04 3.43
C GLN A 77 -12.15 -6.97 2.27
N ILE A 78 -10.84 -7.07 1.95
CA ILE A 78 -10.34 -7.97 0.89
C ILE A 78 -10.70 -9.43 1.21
N TYR A 79 -10.45 -9.88 2.44
CA TYR A 79 -10.75 -11.24 2.85
C TYR A 79 -12.26 -11.56 2.78
N GLU A 80 -13.12 -10.70 3.28
CA GLU A 80 -14.58 -10.89 3.26
C GLU A 80 -15.16 -10.84 1.85
N GLU A 81 -14.61 -10.00 0.97
CA GLU A 81 -14.97 -10.01 -0.45
C GLU A 81 -14.62 -11.35 -1.12
N SER A 82 -13.43 -11.89 -0.84
CA SER A 82 -13.02 -13.21 -1.38
C SER A 82 -14.01 -14.30 -0.99
N ARG A 83 -14.52 -14.27 0.25
CA ARG A 83 -15.49 -15.24 0.78
C ARG A 83 -16.86 -15.10 0.13
N ARG A 84 -17.28 -13.88 -0.22
CA ARG A 84 -18.52 -13.63 -0.96
C ARG A 84 -18.44 -14.14 -2.40
N GLN A 85 -17.31 -13.91 -3.06
CA GLN A 85 -17.07 -14.32 -4.45
C GLN A 85 -16.79 -15.83 -4.60
N SER A 86 -16.30 -16.50 -3.57
CA SER A 86 -16.03 -17.95 -3.53
C SER A 86 -17.27 -18.85 -3.73
N ASN A 87 -18.49 -18.28 -3.72
CA ASN A 87 -19.70 -19.01 -4.10
C ASN A 87 -19.85 -19.16 -5.63
N SER A 88 -18.95 -18.54 -6.42
CA SER A 88 -18.79 -18.77 -7.85
C SER A 88 -17.75 -19.88 -8.09
N LEU A 89 -18.02 -20.76 -9.05
CA LEU A 89 -17.36 -22.07 -9.23
C LEU A 89 -15.86 -22.03 -9.60
N ASP A 90 -15.26 -20.85 -9.79
CA ASP A 90 -13.94 -20.69 -10.43
C ASP A 90 -12.84 -20.07 -9.55
N GLN A 91 -13.09 -19.78 -8.27
CA GLN A 91 -12.07 -19.22 -7.38
C GLN A 91 -11.66 -20.22 -6.29
N ASN A 92 -10.36 -20.55 -6.23
CA ASN A 92 -9.80 -21.33 -5.12
C ASN A 92 -9.79 -20.45 -3.85
N PRO A 93 -10.61 -20.74 -2.83
CA PRO A 93 -10.60 -19.95 -1.61
C PRO A 93 -9.26 -20.11 -0.89
N TYR A 94 -8.69 -19.00 -0.44
CA TYR A 94 -7.55 -18.99 0.46
C TYR A 94 -8.02 -18.78 1.90
N GLU A 95 -7.22 -19.23 2.85
CA GLU A 95 -7.43 -18.93 4.27
C GLU A 95 -6.33 -17.99 4.76
N LEU A 96 -6.73 -16.92 5.44
CA LEU A 96 -5.81 -16.00 6.09
C LEU A 96 -5.58 -16.46 7.53
N VAL A 97 -4.31 -16.44 7.98
CA VAL A 97 -3.91 -16.84 9.32
C VAL A 97 -2.98 -15.78 9.90
N TRP A 98 -3.37 -15.16 11.01
CA TRP A 98 -2.51 -14.21 11.72
C TRP A 98 -1.55 -14.91 12.69
N LEU A 99 -0.27 -14.63 12.51
CA LEU A 99 0.84 -15.06 13.36
C LEU A 99 1.45 -13.84 14.06
N PRO A 100 1.11 -13.58 15.34
CA PRO A 100 1.70 -12.49 16.13
C PRO A 100 3.13 -12.86 16.54
N VAL A 101 4.12 -12.32 15.84
CA VAL A 101 5.55 -12.58 16.06
C VAL A 101 6.10 -11.59 17.07
N LEU A 102 6.31 -12.07 18.29
CA LEU A 102 6.93 -11.32 19.37
C LEU A 102 8.30 -11.91 19.71
N ASP A 103 9.25 -11.05 20.09
CA ASP A 103 10.52 -11.53 20.60
C ASP A 103 10.28 -12.33 21.89
N SER A 104 10.56 -13.63 21.80
CA SER A 104 10.47 -14.59 22.90
C SER A 104 11.35 -14.25 24.11
N SER A 105 12.32 -13.34 23.96
CA SER A 105 13.17 -12.85 25.06
C SER A 105 12.44 -11.86 25.99
N VAL A 106 11.35 -11.26 25.53
CA VAL A 106 10.59 -10.24 26.27
C VAL A 106 9.30 -10.86 26.82
N SER A 107 9.07 -10.71 28.13
CA SER A 107 7.82 -11.15 28.73
C SER A 107 6.64 -10.35 28.19
N LEU A 108 5.54 -11.03 27.88
CA LEU A 108 4.31 -10.38 27.41
C LEU A 108 3.73 -9.54 28.55
N SER A 109 3.83 -8.21 28.42
CA SER A 109 3.24 -7.31 29.40
C SER A 109 1.71 -7.37 29.36
N LYS A 110 1.05 -7.01 30.46
CA LYS A 110 -0.42 -6.90 30.52
C LYS A 110 -0.97 -5.95 29.44
N ILE A 111 -0.21 -4.94 29.05
CA ILE A 111 -0.57 -3.99 27.98
C ILE A 111 -0.56 -4.71 26.63
N LYS A 112 0.53 -5.40 26.28
CA LYS A 112 0.63 -6.17 25.04
C LYS A 112 -0.43 -7.27 24.95
N GLN A 113 -0.76 -7.91 26.07
CA GLN A 113 -1.85 -8.88 26.13
C GLN A 113 -3.20 -8.25 25.77
N ARG A 114 -3.54 -7.07 26.31
CA ARG A 114 -4.78 -6.36 25.95
C ARG A 114 -4.80 -5.94 24.48
N ILE A 115 -3.67 -5.50 23.93
CA ILE A 115 -3.56 -5.15 22.51
C ILE A 115 -3.85 -6.38 21.64
N PHE A 116 -3.24 -7.53 21.97
CA PHE A 116 -3.53 -8.79 21.30
C PHE A 116 -5.02 -9.16 21.37
N GLU A 117 -5.63 -9.11 22.56
CA GLU A 117 -7.06 -9.40 22.76
C GLU A 117 -7.95 -8.47 21.90
N ASN A 118 -7.66 -7.18 21.86
CA ASN A 118 -8.40 -6.20 21.06
C ASN A 118 -8.28 -6.48 19.55
N LEU A 119 -7.07 -6.77 19.05
CA LEU A 119 -6.83 -7.13 17.64
C LEU A 119 -7.58 -8.42 17.28
N THR A 120 -7.48 -9.46 18.10
CA THR A 120 -8.17 -10.74 17.84
C THR A 120 -9.69 -10.63 17.88
N ALA A 121 -10.23 -9.66 18.63
CA ALA A 121 -11.66 -9.44 18.70
C ALA A 121 -12.23 -8.97 17.35
N THR A 122 -11.51 -8.11 16.63
CA THR A 122 -11.95 -7.54 15.35
C THR A 122 -11.69 -8.45 14.15
N MET A 123 -10.64 -9.27 14.20
CA MET A 123 -10.27 -10.16 13.10
C MET A 123 -11.29 -11.29 12.85
N THR A 124 -11.62 -11.52 11.56
CA THR A 124 -12.55 -12.57 11.09
C THR A 124 -11.85 -13.82 10.55
N TRP A 125 -10.54 -13.76 10.34
CA TRP A 125 -9.71 -14.86 9.88
C TRP A 125 -9.13 -15.71 11.03
N PHE A 126 -8.39 -16.78 10.71
CA PHE A 126 -7.77 -17.61 11.73
C PHE A 126 -6.63 -16.89 12.44
N THR A 127 -6.50 -17.08 13.75
CA THR A 127 -5.43 -16.46 14.54
C THR A 127 -4.76 -17.50 15.41
N LEU A 128 -3.43 -17.40 15.60
CA LEU A 128 -2.74 -18.20 16.60
C LEU A 128 -3.26 -17.86 18.01
N GLY A 129 -3.71 -18.87 18.75
CA GLY A 129 -4.45 -18.67 20.01
C GLY A 129 -3.68 -17.92 21.10
N HIS A 130 -2.35 -17.90 21.04
CA HIS A 130 -1.52 -17.04 21.88
C HIS A 130 -0.13 -16.83 21.26
N PRO A 131 0.49 -15.64 21.34
CA PRO A 131 1.82 -15.38 20.78
C PRO A 131 2.92 -16.32 21.32
N SER A 132 2.81 -16.74 22.58
CA SER A 132 3.77 -17.67 23.21
C SER A 132 3.77 -19.08 22.62
N LEU A 133 2.82 -19.41 21.74
CA LEU A 133 2.83 -20.68 21.01
C LEU A 133 3.91 -20.69 19.93
N LEU A 134 4.33 -19.53 19.39
CA LEU A 134 5.49 -19.46 18.51
C LEU A 134 6.75 -19.73 19.31
N ASN A 135 7.49 -20.77 18.91
CA ASN A 135 8.76 -21.07 19.54
C ASN A 135 9.89 -20.18 18.97
N ARG A 136 11.03 -20.15 19.66
CA ARG A 136 12.18 -19.34 19.25
C ARG A 136 12.73 -19.72 17.85
N ALA A 137 12.62 -21.00 17.46
CA ALA A 137 13.11 -21.48 16.17
C ALA A 137 12.27 -20.94 15.01
N VAL A 138 10.94 -20.91 15.18
CA VAL A 138 9.99 -20.30 14.24
C VAL A 138 10.24 -18.81 14.15
N PHE A 139 10.40 -18.11 15.28
CA PHE A 139 10.76 -16.68 15.27
C PHE A 139 12.03 -16.41 14.44
N LYS A 140 13.10 -17.19 14.68
CA LYS A 140 14.34 -17.07 13.93
C LYS A 140 14.14 -17.33 12.43
N PHE A 141 13.39 -18.38 12.09
CA PHE A 141 13.09 -18.75 10.71
C PHE A 141 12.33 -17.63 9.97
N ILE A 142 11.28 -17.09 10.58
CA ILE A 142 10.49 -15.98 10.01
C ILE A 142 11.39 -14.75 9.79
N LYS A 143 12.28 -14.44 10.73
CA LYS A 143 13.19 -13.30 10.61
C LYS A 143 14.25 -13.51 9.52
N GLU A 144 14.93 -14.64 9.50
CA GLU A 144 16.09 -14.88 8.63
C GLU A 144 15.69 -15.33 7.21
N GLU A 145 14.71 -16.23 7.09
CA GLU A 145 14.34 -16.83 5.80
C GLU A 145 13.24 -16.04 5.08
N TRP A 146 12.35 -15.36 5.82
CA TRP A 146 11.30 -14.52 5.25
C TRP A 146 11.57 -13.01 5.40
N GLY A 147 12.64 -12.63 6.09
CA GLY A 147 13.07 -11.23 6.19
C GLY A 147 12.08 -10.33 6.93
N PHE A 148 11.43 -10.85 7.98
CA PHE A 148 10.53 -10.07 8.81
C PHE A 148 11.32 -9.09 9.70
N GLU A 149 11.07 -7.79 9.51
CA GLU A 149 11.71 -6.68 10.22
C GLU A 149 10.64 -5.73 10.80
N GLN A 150 9.69 -6.28 11.58
CA GLN A 150 8.58 -5.58 12.27
C GLN A 150 7.39 -5.18 11.38
N LYS A 151 7.63 -4.66 10.18
CA LYS A 151 6.53 -4.35 9.25
C LYS A 151 5.73 -5.62 8.88
N PRO A 152 4.38 -5.56 8.84
CA PRO A 152 3.58 -6.70 8.45
C PRO A 152 3.95 -7.25 7.07
N ILE A 153 4.06 -8.57 6.96
CA ILE A 153 4.24 -9.28 5.70
C ILE A 153 3.17 -10.36 5.55
N VAL A 154 2.88 -10.75 4.31
CA VAL A 154 1.96 -11.85 4.02
C VAL A 154 2.69 -12.94 3.24
N VAL A 155 3.01 -14.05 3.88
CA VAL A 155 3.67 -15.19 3.21
C VAL A 155 2.60 -16.13 2.64
N VAL A 156 2.73 -16.52 1.38
CA VAL A 156 1.73 -17.35 0.69
C VAL A 156 2.23 -18.78 0.57
N LEU A 157 1.43 -19.72 1.08
CA LEU A 157 1.66 -21.15 0.98
C LEU A 157 0.62 -21.80 0.06
N ASP A 158 1.08 -22.61 -0.88
CA ASP A 158 0.20 -23.44 -1.71
C ASP A 158 -0.37 -24.64 -0.92
N PRO A 159 -1.29 -25.46 -1.50
CA PRO A 159 -1.86 -26.62 -0.84
C PRO A 159 -0.84 -27.70 -0.42
N GLN A 160 0.38 -27.66 -0.97
CA GLN A 160 1.50 -28.53 -0.63
C GLN A 160 2.45 -27.89 0.40
N GLY A 161 2.21 -26.65 0.82
CA GLY A 161 3.01 -25.95 1.82
C GLY A 161 4.27 -25.31 1.25
N ARG A 162 4.38 -25.16 -0.07
CA ARG A 162 5.48 -24.43 -0.72
C ARG A 162 5.20 -22.94 -0.66
N VAL A 163 6.24 -22.15 -0.41
CA VAL A 163 6.16 -20.69 -0.46
C VAL A 163 6.07 -20.24 -1.92
N THR A 164 4.93 -19.66 -2.31
CA THR A 164 4.72 -19.14 -3.68
C THR A 164 4.94 -17.63 -3.79
N CYS A 165 4.94 -16.94 -2.66
CA CYS A 165 5.33 -15.54 -2.51
C CYS A 165 5.76 -15.29 -1.07
N SER A 166 6.93 -14.69 -0.88
CA SER A 166 7.48 -14.35 0.44
C SER A 166 6.84 -13.10 1.04
N ASN A 167 6.27 -12.22 0.21
CA ASN A 167 5.47 -11.10 0.69
C ASN A 167 4.40 -10.66 -0.33
N ALA A 168 3.18 -11.14 -0.13
CA ALA A 168 2.02 -10.81 -0.95
C ALA A 168 1.26 -9.56 -0.48
N ILE A 169 1.69 -8.91 0.61
CA ILE A 169 0.94 -7.78 1.17
C ILE A 169 0.81 -6.65 0.14
N HIS A 170 1.85 -6.43 -0.66
CA HIS A 170 1.83 -5.42 -1.73
C HIS A 170 0.84 -5.77 -2.83
N MET A 171 0.74 -7.04 -3.23
CA MET A 171 -0.28 -7.49 -4.19
C MET A 171 -1.70 -7.26 -3.65
N MET A 172 -1.91 -7.53 -2.36
CA MET A 172 -3.22 -7.32 -1.72
C MET A 172 -3.62 -5.84 -1.74
N TRP A 173 -2.69 -4.93 -1.47
CA TRP A 173 -2.96 -3.49 -1.54
C TRP A 173 -3.23 -3.01 -2.97
N ILE A 174 -2.43 -3.46 -3.94
CA ILE A 174 -2.55 -2.96 -5.32
C ILE A 174 -3.83 -3.48 -5.99
N TRP A 175 -4.09 -4.78 -5.89
CA TRP A 175 -5.08 -5.49 -6.71
C TRP A 175 -6.16 -6.25 -5.91
N GLY A 176 -6.06 -6.28 -4.59
CA GLY A 176 -6.97 -7.07 -3.75
C GLY A 176 -7.06 -8.53 -4.21
N ASN A 177 -8.28 -9.01 -4.44
CA ASN A 177 -8.54 -10.39 -4.84
C ASN A 177 -8.17 -10.72 -6.30
N LEU A 178 -7.97 -9.72 -7.17
CA LEU A 178 -7.53 -9.95 -8.55
C LEU A 178 -6.11 -10.57 -8.61
N ALA A 179 -5.32 -10.39 -7.55
CA ALA A 179 -4.01 -11.00 -7.40
C ALA A 179 -4.02 -12.44 -6.90
N SER A 180 -5.17 -13.01 -6.50
CA SER A 180 -5.28 -14.43 -6.17
C SER A 180 -4.80 -15.30 -7.35
N PRO A 181 -3.97 -16.34 -7.14
CA PRO A 181 -3.57 -16.96 -5.86
C PRO A 181 -2.28 -16.39 -5.23
N PHE A 182 -1.95 -15.12 -5.47
CA PHE A 182 -0.86 -14.37 -4.84
C PHE A 182 0.52 -15.03 -5.03
N THR A 183 0.82 -15.42 -6.26
CA THR A 183 2.12 -16.02 -6.63
C THR A 183 3.00 -14.98 -7.33
N ILE A 184 4.32 -15.15 -7.26
CA ILE A 184 5.26 -14.30 -8.02
C ILE A 184 4.94 -14.30 -9.52
N ALA A 185 4.53 -15.43 -10.09
CA ALA A 185 4.14 -15.53 -11.50
C ALA A 185 2.87 -14.72 -11.82
N LYS A 186 1.91 -14.69 -10.89
CA LYS A 186 0.68 -13.89 -11.02
C LYS A 186 0.98 -12.40 -10.88
N GLU A 187 1.84 -12.01 -9.93
CA GLU A 187 2.35 -10.64 -9.78
C GLU A 187 3.01 -10.14 -11.07
N ASP A 188 3.90 -10.96 -11.65
CA ASP A 188 4.56 -10.67 -12.92
C ASP A 188 3.58 -10.51 -14.09
N ALA A 189 2.57 -11.39 -14.17
CA ALA A 189 1.55 -11.33 -15.22
C ALA A 189 0.69 -10.06 -15.09
N LEU A 190 0.33 -9.66 -13.87
CA LEU A 190 -0.43 -8.43 -13.62
C LEU A 190 0.37 -7.20 -14.07
N TRP A 191 1.64 -7.09 -13.67
CA TRP A 191 2.47 -5.96 -14.11
C TRP A 191 2.69 -5.89 -15.62
N LYS A 192 2.72 -7.03 -16.32
CA LYS A 192 2.82 -7.06 -17.79
C LYS A 192 1.53 -6.61 -18.48
N ALA A 193 0.38 -6.80 -17.84
CA ALA A 193 -0.92 -6.39 -18.36
C ALA A 193 -1.25 -4.93 -17.99
N GLU A 194 -0.63 -4.40 -16.94
CA GLU A 194 -0.95 -3.10 -16.38
C GLU A 194 -0.29 -1.95 -17.15
N THR A 195 -1.02 -0.83 -17.23
CA THR A 195 -0.48 0.46 -17.65
C THR A 195 -0.83 1.48 -16.58
N LEU A 196 0.03 2.48 -16.35
CA LEU A 196 -0.29 3.49 -15.34
C LEU A 196 -1.45 4.37 -15.84
N THR A 197 -2.63 4.10 -15.31
CA THR A 197 -3.86 4.86 -15.55
C THR A 197 -4.34 5.53 -14.26
N LEU A 198 -5.18 6.54 -14.41
CA LEU A 198 -5.81 7.20 -13.27
C LEU A 198 -6.71 6.22 -12.50
N ASP A 199 -7.47 5.37 -13.19
CA ASP A 199 -8.28 4.33 -12.55
C ASP A 199 -7.43 3.42 -11.69
N PHE A 200 -6.29 2.95 -12.20
CA PHE A 200 -5.38 2.09 -11.43
C PHE A 200 -4.89 2.77 -10.14
N LEU A 201 -4.58 4.07 -10.18
CA LEU A 201 -4.16 4.87 -9.02
C LEU A 201 -5.27 5.01 -7.96
N VAL A 202 -6.53 5.12 -8.36
CA VAL A 202 -7.66 5.38 -7.44
C VAL A 202 -8.58 4.19 -7.19
N ASP A 203 -8.29 3.04 -7.81
CA ASP A 203 -9.13 1.84 -7.71
C ASP A 203 -9.31 1.36 -6.26
N GLY A 204 -10.55 1.00 -5.93
CA GLY A 204 -10.92 0.55 -4.58
C GLY A 204 -10.85 1.61 -3.48
N ILE A 205 -10.68 2.90 -3.81
CA ILE A 205 -10.57 3.99 -2.81
C ILE A 205 -11.89 4.75 -2.66
N ASP A 206 -12.36 5.37 -3.74
CA ASP A 206 -13.61 6.13 -3.74
C ASP A 206 -14.36 5.95 -5.07
N PRO A 207 -15.56 5.33 -5.05
CA PRO A 207 -16.33 5.08 -6.27
C PRO A 207 -16.78 6.37 -6.98
N VAL A 208 -16.83 7.52 -6.29
CA VAL A 208 -17.15 8.82 -6.90
C VAL A 208 -16.08 9.20 -7.93
N ILE A 209 -14.81 8.93 -7.64
CA ILE A 209 -13.70 9.26 -8.55
C ILE A 209 -13.79 8.38 -9.80
N LEU A 210 -13.99 7.07 -9.63
CA LEU A 210 -14.15 6.13 -10.75
C LEU A 210 -15.33 6.51 -11.65
N LYS A 211 -16.45 6.96 -11.06
CA LYS A 211 -17.57 7.50 -11.82
C LYS A 211 -17.17 8.72 -12.63
N TRP A 212 -16.49 9.70 -12.04
CA TRP A 212 -16.04 10.90 -12.77
C TRP A 212 -15.05 10.58 -13.88
N ILE A 213 -14.17 9.59 -13.69
CA ILE A 213 -13.26 9.11 -14.73
C ILE A 213 -14.06 8.53 -15.91
N SER A 214 -15.05 7.66 -15.64
CA SER A 214 -15.90 7.07 -16.67
C SER A 214 -16.74 8.10 -17.44
N GLU A 215 -17.03 9.23 -16.82
CA GLU A 215 -17.74 10.37 -17.42
C GLU A 215 -16.80 11.36 -18.14
N GLU A 216 -15.50 11.02 -18.26
CA GLU A 216 -14.49 11.84 -18.95
C GLU A 216 -14.36 13.26 -18.39
N ARG A 217 -14.64 13.43 -17.08
CA ARG A 217 -14.50 14.72 -16.39
C ARG A 217 -13.02 15.07 -16.18
N PHE A 218 -12.74 16.36 -16.09
CA PHE A 218 -11.44 16.83 -15.62
C PHE A 218 -11.39 16.76 -14.10
N ILE A 219 -10.40 16.06 -13.56
CA ILE A 219 -10.29 15.78 -12.13
C ILE A 219 -8.91 16.19 -11.65
N PHE A 220 -8.86 17.06 -10.65
CA PHE A 220 -7.66 17.32 -9.87
C PHE A 220 -7.63 16.40 -8.65
N LEU A 221 -6.63 15.53 -8.56
CA LEU A 221 -6.21 14.96 -7.28
C LEU A 221 -5.16 15.89 -6.68
N TYR A 222 -5.31 16.28 -5.43
CA TYR A 222 -4.33 17.17 -4.79
C TYR A 222 -4.14 16.86 -3.31
N GLY A 223 -2.96 17.18 -2.79
CA GLY A 223 -2.56 16.86 -1.42
C GLY A 223 -1.62 17.90 -0.82
N GLY A 224 -1.55 17.93 0.50
CA GLY A 224 -0.79 18.93 1.27
C GLY A 224 -1.37 19.16 2.66
N GLU A 225 -0.59 19.74 3.57
CA GLU A 225 -0.99 20.00 4.96
C GLU A 225 -1.35 21.48 5.24
N ASP A 226 -0.88 22.40 4.40
CA ASP A 226 -1.13 23.83 4.58
C ASP A 226 -2.55 24.21 4.06
N ILE A 227 -3.43 24.58 4.99
CA ILE A 227 -4.81 24.95 4.67
C ILE A 227 -4.91 26.24 3.85
N GLU A 228 -4.01 27.20 4.05
CA GLU A 228 -3.99 28.43 3.26
C GLU A 228 -3.59 28.13 1.82
N TRP A 229 -2.62 27.24 1.63
CA TRP A 229 -2.29 26.72 0.31
C TRP A 229 -3.48 25.99 -0.33
N ILE A 230 -4.20 25.14 0.41
CA ILE A 230 -5.39 24.43 -0.08
C ILE A 230 -6.49 25.40 -0.54
N ARG A 231 -6.79 26.44 0.27
CA ARG A 231 -7.75 27.49 -0.09
C ARG A 231 -7.34 28.22 -1.35
N ASN A 232 -6.07 28.64 -1.42
CA ASN A 232 -5.53 29.32 -2.58
C ASN A 232 -5.60 28.44 -3.85
N PHE A 233 -5.15 27.18 -3.75
CA PHE A 233 -5.17 26.23 -4.86
C PHE A 233 -6.58 25.99 -5.39
N THR A 234 -7.53 25.67 -4.52
CA THR A 234 -8.92 25.42 -4.92
C THR A 234 -9.59 26.67 -5.50
N HIS A 235 -9.27 27.87 -5.00
CA HIS A 235 -9.73 29.13 -5.58
C HIS A 235 -9.16 29.35 -6.99
N THR A 236 -7.86 29.14 -7.18
CA THR A 236 -7.19 29.30 -8.46
C THR A 236 -7.73 28.31 -9.50
N VAL A 237 -7.94 27.05 -9.15
CA VAL A 237 -8.59 26.07 -10.03
C VAL A 237 -10.00 26.51 -10.42
N LYS A 238 -10.82 26.96 -9.46
CA LYS A 238 -12.18 27.48 -9.75
C LYS A 238 -12.16 28.71 -10.66
N THR A 239 -11.15 29.57 -10.52
CA THR A 239 -10.99 30.74 -11.38
C THR A 239 -10.54 30.35 -12.79
N ALA A 240 -9.56 29.46 -12.92
CA ALA A 240 -9.13 28.91 -14.20
C ALA A 240 -10.27 28.17 -14.91
N ALA A 241 -11.05 27.35 -14.20
CA ALA A 241 -12.24 26.65 -14.70
C ALA A 241 -13.27 27.61 -15.33
N ARG A 242 -13.53 28.73 -14.66
CA ARG A 242 -14.41 29.80 -15.19
C ARG A 242 -13.82 30.48 -16.42
N ALA A 243 -12.51 30.74 -16.41
CA ALA A 243 -11.83 31.42 -17.52
C ALA A 243 -11.77 30.57 -18.80
N CYS A 244 -11.58 29.25 -18.69
CA CYS A 244 -11.58 28.34 -19.83
C CYS A 244 -12.97 27.79 -20.20
N GLY A 245 -13.97 27.98 -19.34
CA GLY A 245 -15.31 27.43 -19.55
C GLY A 245 -15.39 25.90 -19.42
N ILE A 246 -14.44 25.29 -18.70
CA ILE A 246 -14.34 23.85 -18.49
C ILE A 246 -14.65 23.53 -17.03
N ALA A 247 -15.60 22.61 -16.79
CA ALA A 247 -15.87 22.11 -15.45
C ALA A 247 -14.71 21.21 -14.97
N MET A 248 -14.21 21.48 -13.77
CA MET A 248 -13.12 20.74 -13.14
C MET A 248 -13.54 20.30 -11.75
N GLU A 249 -13.49 18.99 -11.50
CA GLU A 249 -13.69 18.41 -10.18
C GLU A 249 -12.36 18.40 -9.42
N MET A 250 -12.43 18.45 -8.09
CA MET A 250 -11.25 18.44 -7.22
C MET A 250 -11.45 17.45 -6.09
N VAL A 251 -10.43 16.64 -5.82
CA VAL A 251 -10.39 15.64 -4.75
C VAL A 251 -9.16 15.86 -3.89
N TYR A 252 -9.38 16.10 -2.61
CA TYR A 252 -8.31 16.13 -1.62
C TYR A 252 -7.91 14.71 -1.20
N VAL A 253 -6.67 14.33 -1.48
CA VAL A 253 -6.07 13.01 -1.19
C VAL A 253 -5.00 13.06 -0.08
N GLY A 254 -4.95 14.17 0.67
CA GLY A 254 -4.14 14.28 1.88
C GLY A 254 -2.64 14.08 1.67
N LYS A 255 -2.01 13.34 2.59
CA LYS A 255 -0.57 13.09 2.68
C LYS A 255 -0.31 11.68 3.21
N ARG A 256 0.87 11.09 2.96
CA ARG A 256 1.20 9.68 3.26
C ARG A 256 1.01 9.27 4.71
N ASN A 257 1.29 10.18 5.64
CA ASN A 257 1.10 9.97 7.08
C ASN A 257 -0.02 10.87 7.57
N PRO A 258 -1.30 10.50 7.38
CA PRO A 258 -2.40 11.38 7.72
C PRO A 258 -2.49 11.56 9.23
N LYS A 259 -2.19 12.77 9.69
CA LYS A 259 -2.26 13.18 11.10
C LYS A 259 -3.60 13.86 11.43
N GLU A 260 -3.77 14.24 12.69
CA GLU A 260 -4.91 15.06 13.13
C GLU A 260 -5.08 16.36 12.32
N ASN A 261 -3.99 16.93 11.82
CA ASN A 261 -4.04 18.08 10.91
C ASN A 261 -4.78 17.77 9.61
N ILE A 262 -4.65 16.56 9.05
CA ILE A 262 -5.39 16.15 7.86
C ILE A 262 -6.89 16.04 8.17
N ARG A 263 -7.28 15.52 9.36
CA ARG A 263 -8.71 15.52 9.78
C ARG A 263 -9.27 16.94 9.84
N ARG A 264 -8.52 17.86 10.43
CA ARG A 264 -8.90 19.28 10.52
C ARG A 264 -9.05 19.89 9.12
N ASN A 265 -8.11 19.64 8.23
CA ASN A 265 -8.19 20.12 6.85
C ASN A 265 -9.42 19.57 6.12
N MET A 266 -9.71 18.28 6.25
CA MET A 266 -10.92 17.68 5.66
C MET A 266 -12.21 18.35 6.18
N ALA A 267 -12.28 18.63 7.49
CA ALA A 267 -13.42 19.34 8.08
C ALA A 267 -13.59 20.74 7.48
N ILE A 268 -12.50 21.51 7.37
CA ILE A 268 -12.50 22.85 6.79
C ILE A 268 -12.88 22.82 5.30
N ILE A 269 -12.31 21.89 4.52
CA ILE A 269 -12.62 21.71 3.09
C ILE A 269 -14.11 21.46 2.88
N ASN A 270 -14.71 20.61 3.72
CA ASN A 270 -16.14 20.30 3.65
C ASN A 270 -17.01 21.49 4.09
N GLU A 271 -16.66 22.19 5.17
CA GLU A 271 -17.38 23.35 5.68
C GLU A 271 -17.37 24.50 4.65
N GLU A 272 -16.21 24.81 4.09
CA GLU A 272 -16.02 25.87 3.10
C GLU A 272 -16.38 25.44 1.67
N LYS A 273 -16.75 24.17 1.45
CA LYS A 273 -17.07 23.59 0.14
C LYS A 273 -15.98 23.85 -0.90
N LEU A 274 -14.73 23.63 -0.49
CA LEU A 274 -13.58 23.87 -1.35
C LEU A 274 -13.50 22.83 -2.48
N SER A 275 -13.70 21.56 -2.15
CA SER A 275 -13.57 20.39 -3.04
C SER A 275 -14.24 19.15 -2.41
N HIS A 276 -14.16 18.01 -3.09
CA HIS A 276 -14.49 16.70 -2.52
C HIS A 276 -13.32 16.18 -1.68
N CYS A 277 -13.60 15.50 -0.58
CA CYS A 277 -12.61 14.79 0.23
C CYS A 277 -12.78 13.29 0.05
N LEU A 278 -11.67 12.54 0.13
CA LEU A 278 -11.78 11.10 0.35
C LEU A 278 -12.63 10.79 1.61
N PRO A 279 -13.31 9.63 1.68
CA PRO A 279 -14.32 9.36 2.70
C PRO A 279 -13.82 9.50 4.15
N ASP A 280 -12.60 9.06 4.40
CA ASP A 280 -11.98 9.07 5.73
C ASP A 280 -10.44 9.02 5.64
N ILE A 281 -9.78 9.04 6.81
CA ILE A 281 -8.33 8.90 6.92
C ILE A 281 -7.82 7.56 6.42
N THR A 282 -8.59 6.47 6.61
CA THR A 282 -8.21 5.13 6.17
C THR A 282 -8.12 5.10 4.64
N ALA A 283 -9.01 5.78 3.92
CA ALA A 283 -8.94 5.93 2.46
C ALA A 283 -7.72 6.75 2.01
N ILE A 284 -7.36 7.82 2.73
CA ILE A 284 -6.13 8.59 2.47
C ILE A 284 -4.89 7.71 2.68
N TRP A 285 -4.80 7.03 3.82
CA TRP A 285 -3.73 6.08 4.10
C TRP A 285 -3.65 5.01 3.00
N TYR A 286 -4.80 4.46 2.60
CA TYR A 286 -4.88 3.42 1.59
C TYR A 286 -4.39 3.90 0.22
N PHE A 287 -4.73 5.12 -0.20
CA PHE A 287 -4.17 5.73 -1.41
C PHE A 287 -2.64 5.70 -1.42
N TRP A 288 -2.01 6.14 -0.33
CA TRP A 288 -0.56 6.25 -0.27
C TRP A 288 0.14 4.91 -0.09
N ILE A 289 -0.38 4.00 0.74
CA ILE A 289 0.22 2.67 0.93
C ILE A 289 0.12 1.84 -0.34
N ARG A 290 -0.91 2.04 -1.18
CA ARG A 290 -1.01 1.43 -2.51
C ARG A 290 0.13 1.87 -3.41
N ILE A 291 0.39 3.18 -3.52
CA ILE A 291 1.51 3.71 -4.33
C ILE A 291 2.86 3.20 -3.81
N GLU A 292 3.07 3.20 -2.49
CA GLU A 292 4.25 2.59 -1.86
C GLU A 292 4.37 1.10 -2.19
N SER A 293 3.25 0.38 -2.22
CA SER A 293 3.23 -1.04 -2.54
C SER A 293 3.51 -1.32 -4.00
N MET A 294 3.09 -0.45 -4.92
CA MET A 294 3.45 -0.55 -6.34
C MET A 294 4.97 -0.52 -6.52
N TRP A 295 5.66 0.37 -5.79
CA TRP A 295 7.12 0.43 -5.81
C TRP A 295 7.75 -0.84 -5.22
N ASN A 296 7.32 -1.27 -4.03
CA ASN A 296 7.85 -2.46 -3.37
C ASN A 296 7.62 -3.74 -4.20
N SER A 297 6.47 -3.88 -4.84
CA SER A 297 6.11 -5.01 -5.71
C SER A 297 7.03 -5.09 -6.93
N LYS A 298 7.28 -3.97 -7.62
CA LYS A 298 8.23 -3.95 -8.75
C LYS A 298 9.65 -4.27 -8.32
N HIS A 299 10.06 -3.77 -7.15
CA HIS A 299 11.37 -4.07 -6.59
C HIS A 299 11.51 -5.56 -6.21
N GLN A 300 10.47 -6.15 -5.61
CA GLN A 300 10.40 -7.58 -5.27
C GLN A 300 10.62 -8.49 -6.49
N LEU A 301 10.10 -8.11 -7.66
CA LEU A 301 10.31 -8.87 -8.90
C LEU A 301 11.72 -8.73 -9.49
N GLY A 302 12.60 -7.90 -8.91
CA GLY A 302 13.89 -7.53 -9.52
C GLY A 302 13.71 -6.76 -10.83
N LYS A 303 12.53 -6.16 -11.04
CA LYS A 303 12.11 -5.46 -12.27
C LYS A 303 12.00 -3.95 -12.10
N ALA A 304 12.51 -3.41 -10.98
CA ALA A 304 12.72 -1.99 -10.81
C ALA A 304 13.87 -1.53 -11.72
N ASP A 305 13.65 -1.59 -13.04
CA ASP A 305 14.47 -0.88 -14.01
C ASP A 305 14.16 0.61 -13.85
N GLU A 306 15.19 1.43 -13.63
CA GLU A 306 15.02 2.89 -13.57
C GLU A 306 14.41 3.46 -14.85
N ASN A 307 14.48 2.73 -15.97
CA ASN A 307 13.90 3.14 -17.26
C ASN A 307 12.44 2.73 -17.43
N ASP A 308 11.86 1.94 -16.53
CA ASP A 308 10.44 1.61 -16.57
C ASP A 308 9.59 2.86 -16.30
N PRO A 309 8.76 3.31 -17.27
CA PRO A 309 7.96 4.52 -17.11
C PRO A 309 7.05 4.47 -15.88
N ILE A 310 6.47 3.31 -15.57
CA ILE A 310 5.60 3.15 -14.40
C ILE A 310 6.38 3.38 -13.11
N THR A 311 7.60 2.84 -13.00
CA THR A 311 8.48 3.04 -11.85
C THR A 311 8.84 4.51 -11.65
N GLN A 312 9.19 5.23 -12.72
CA GLN A 312 9.51 6.67 -12.65
C GLN A 312 8.33 7.50 -12.17
N GLU A 313 7.14 7.16 -12.64
CA GLU A 313 5.89 7.82 -12.26
C GLU A 313 5.55 7.60 -10.78
N ILE A 314 5.65 6.36 -10.29
CA ILE A 314 5.47 6.01 -8.87
C ILE A 314 6.47 6.77 -8.00
N MET A 315 7.76 6.77 -8.37
CA MET A 315 8.79 7.51 -7.65
C MET A 315 8.49 9.02 -7.61
N THR A 316 7.96 9.58 -8.69
CA THR A 316 7.58 10.98 -8.75
C THR A 316 6.45 11.29 -7.77
N LEU A 317 5.38 10.47 -7.75
CA LEU A 317 4.29 10.63 -6.79
C LEU A 317 4.77 10.52 -5.34
N LEU A 318 5.64 9.55 -5.04
CA LEU A 318 6.22 9.39 -3.70
C LEU A 318 7.12 10.58 -3.29
N SER A 319 7.73 11.28 -4.25
CA SER A 319 8.57 12.46 -3.97
C SER A 319 7.75 13.69 -3.55
N TYR A 320 6.48 13.78 -3.96
CA TYR A 320 5.60 14.91 -3.65
C TYR A 320 5.17 14.95 -2.18
N ASP A 321 5.25 13.82 -1.48
CA ASP A 321 5.02 13.72 -0.04
C ASP A 321 6.17 14.35 0.77
N GLY A 322 7.41 14.32 0.26
CA GLY A 322 8.62 14.67 1.00
C GLY A 322 8.92 16.17 1.14
N GLY A 323 8.14 17.04 0.49
CA GLY A 323 8.39 18.49 0.47
C GLY A 323 7.79 19.25 1.66
N GLU A 324 8.52 20.25 2.16
CA GLU A 324 7.97 21.24 3.08
C GLU A 324 7.08 22.24 2.31
N GLY A 325 5.83 22.43 2.77
CA GLY A 325 5.09 23.68 2.60
C GLY A 325 4.30 23.96 1.31
N TYR A 326 4.35 23.13 0.25
CA TYR A 326 3.83 23.58 -1.07
C TYR A 326 2.82 22.67 -1.78
N GLY A 327 2.41 21.56 -1.15
CA GLY A 327 1.43 20.64 -1.71
C GLY A 327 1.79 20.08 -3.09
N TRP A 328 0.87 19.30 -3.67
CA TRP A 328 1.01 18.72 -5.00
C TRP A 328 -0.35 18.54 -5.65
N ALA A 329 -0.35 18.40 -6.97
CA ALA A 329 -1.56 18.08 -7.71
C ALA A 329 -1.26 17.19 -8.92
N LEU A 330 -2.31 16.50 -9.36
CA LEU A 330 -2.39 15.73 -10.59
C LEU A 330 -3.72 16.10 -11.25
N LEU A 331 -3.67 16.53 -12.51
CA LEU A 331 -4.83 16.77 -13.33
C LEU A 331 -4.99 15.59 -14.31
N GLY A 332 -6.13 14.91 -14.26
CA GLY A 332 -6.50 13.88 -15.20
C GLY A 332 -7.77 14.20 -15.99
N LYS A 333 -7.90 13.55 -17.14
CA LYS A 333 -9.14 13.44 -17.93
C LYS A 333 -9.26 12.01 -18.43
N GLY A 334 -10.35 11.35 -18.08
CA GLY A 334 -10.53 9.93 -18.36
C GLY A 334 -9.40 9.09 -17.72
N SER A 335 -9.17 7.90 -18.27
CA SER A 335 -8.27 6.91 -17.69
C SER A 335 -6.79 7.20 -17.96
N THR A 336 -6.45 7.65 -19.17
CA THR A 336 -5.06 7.61 -19.67
C THR A 336 -4.39 8.97 -19.77
N GLN A 337 -5.14 10.07 -19.74
CA GLN A 337 -4.57 11.41 -19.89
C GLN A 337 -4.44 12.09 -18.54
N PHE A 338 -3.23 12.22 -18.03
CA PHE A 338 -2.98 13.02 -16.84
C PHE A 338 -1.61 13.69 -16.85
N THR A 339 -1.50 14.79 -16.11
CA THR A 339 -0.26 15.52 -15.85
C THR A 339 -0.17 15.84 -14.36
N LYS A 340 1.04 15.97 -13.83
CA LYS A 340 1.30 16.11 -12.40
C LYS A 340 2.47 17.06 -12.17
N ALA A 341 2.43 17.76 -11.04
CA ALA A 341 3.48 18.68 -10.63
C ALA A 341 3.30 19.05 -9.15
N ARG A 342 4.30 19.74 -8.62
CA ARG A 342 4.21 20.38 -7.30
C ARG A 342 3.13 21.47 -7.32
N GLY A 343 2.59 21.76 -6.14
CA GLY A 343 1.49 22.71 -6.00
C GLY A 343 1.85 24.12 -6.46
N THR A 344 3.08 24.58 -6.22
CA THR A 344 3.58 25.87 -6.71
C THR A 344 3.61 25.95 -8.23
N THR A 345 4.09 24.90 -8.89
CA THR A 345 4.14 24.83 -10.37
C THR A 345 2.73 24.89 -10.96
N PHE A 346 1.78 24.18 -10.38
CA PHE A 346 0.37 24.27 -10.80
C PHE A 346 -0.23 25.65 -10.55
N LEU A 347 0.01 26.26 -9.39
CA LEU A 347 -0.49 27.60 -9.07
C LEU A 347 0.01 28.64 -10.08
N THR A 348 1.30 28.60 -10.43
CA THR A 348 1.88 29.48 -11.45
C THR A 348 1.26 29.20 -12.82
N CYS A 349 1.21 27.95 -13.25
CA CYS A 349 0.63 27.56 -14.55
C CYS A 349 -0.84 28.03 -14.70
N LEU A 350 -1.66 27.82 -13.68
CA LEU A 350 -3.08 28.22 -13.71
C LEU A 350 -3.26 29.74 -13.65
N SER A 351 -2.36 30.46 -12.97
CA SER A 351 -2.36 31.93 -12.95
C SER A 351 -1.96 32.51 -14.31
N ASP A 352 -1.05 31.83 -15.00
CA ASP A 352 -0.55 32.19 -16.33
C ASP A 352 -1.44 31.67 -17.47
N TYR A 353 -2.71 31.33 -17.19
CA TYR A 353 -3.64 30.76 -18.17
C TYR A 353 -3.63 31.50 -19.52
N ASN A 354 -3.55 32.83 -19.51
CA ASN A 354 -3.53 33.65 -20.73
C ASN A 354 -2.35 33.34 -21.67
N LEU A 355 -1.23 32.79 -21.18
CA LEU A 355 -0.06 32.46 -21.98
C LEU A 355 -0.27 31.21 -22.85
N TRP A 356 -1.11 30.28 -22.40
CA TRP A 356 -1.32 28.98 -23.03
C TRP A 356 -2.82 28.70 -23.34
N ALA A 357 -3.69 29.69 -23.17
CA ALA A 357 -5.13 29.58 -23.40
C ALA A 357 -5.47 29.09 -24.82
N GLU A 358 -4.70 29.52 -25.83
CA GLU A 358 -4.88 29.09 -27.23
C GLU A 358 -4.55 27.60 -27.44
N ASP A 359 -3.59 27.06 -26.68
CA ASP A 359 -3.23 25.63 -26.73
C ASP A 359 -4.37 24.73 -26.24
N VAL A 360 -5.25 25.23 -25.37
CA VAL A 360 -6.39 24.44 -24.86
C VAL A 360 -7.34 24.07 -25.99
N GLN A 361 -7.56 24.96 -26.96
CA GLN A 361 -8.46 24.71 -28.09
C GLN A 361 -7.87 23.72 -29.10
N THR A 362 -6.55 23.68 -29.21
CA THR A 362 -5.86 22.87 -30.23
C THR A 362 -5.41 21.50 -29.71
N LYS A 363 -4.95 21.42 -28.46
CA LYS A 363 -4.36 20.21 -27.85
C LYS A 363 -5.21 19.64 -26.70
N GLY A 364 -6.12 20.43 -26.14
CA GLY A 364 -6.85 20.08 -24.92
C GLY A 364 -6.10 20.49 -23.65
N LEU A 365 -6.86 20.59 -22.55
CA LEU A 365 -6.38 21.16 -21.28
C LEU A 365 -5.17 20.40 -20.68
N VAL A 366 -5.24 19.06 -20.61
CA VAL A 366 -4.19 18.25 -19.98
C VAL A 366 -2.87 18.40 -20.74
N SER A 367 -2.91 18.29 -22.06
CA SER A 367 -1.73 18.43 -22.92
C SER A 367 -1.16 19.85 -22.93
N ALA A 368 -2.02 20.88 -22.93
CA ALA A 368 -1.57 22.28 -22.85
C ALA A 368 -0.82 22.56 -21.54
N ILE A 369 -1.34 22.08 -20.40
CA ILE A 369 -0.67 22.21 -19.10
C ILE A 369 0.62 21.39 -19.07
N HIS A 370 0.63 20.19 -19.65
CA HIS A 370 1.84 19.37 -19.75
C HIS A 370 2.95 20.09 -20.55
N ASP A 371 2.61 20.67 -21.71
CA ASP A 371 3.54 21.45 -22.53
C ASP A 371 4.07 22.67 -21.76
N TYR A 372 3.20 23.36 -21.01
CA TYR A 372 3.62 24.50 -20.17
C TYR A 372 4.67 24.08 -19.15
N PHE A 373 4.51 22.93 -18.50
CA PHE A 373 5.51 22.41 -17.54
C PHE A 373 6.85 22.08 -18.21
N LEU A 374 6.84 21.52 -19.43
CA LEU A 374 8.06 21.24 -20.18
C LEU A 374 8.81 22.51 -20.60
N GLN A 375 8.07 23.57 -20.93
CA GLN A 375 8.64 24.86 -21.33
C GLN A 375 9.13 25.71 -20.15
N ASN A 376 8.54 25.52 -18.97
CA ASN A 376 8.84 26.28 -17.76
C ASN A 376 9.34 25.35 -16.63
N PRO A 377 10.49 24.68 -16.80
CA PRO A 377 11.03 23.81 -15.77
C PRO A 377 11.39 24.62 -14.52
N THR A 378 11.06 24.10 -13.34
CA THR A 378 11.35 24.78 -12.07
C THR A 378 12.86 24.95 -11.90
N PRO A 379 13.36 26.20 -11.74
CA PRO A 379 14.80 26.49 -11.77
C PRO A 379 15.56 25.87 -10.59
N HIS A 380 14.90 25.69 -9.44
CA HIS A 380 15.45 25.03 -8.26
C HIS A 380 14.49 23.94 -7.80
N HIS A 381 14.91 22.69 -7.91
CA HIS A 381 14.15 21.54 -7.39
C HIS A 381 15.02 20.79 -6.39
N CYS A 382 14.53 20.68 -5.16
CA CYS A 382 15.06 19.77 -4.15
C CYS A 382 14.00 18.68 -3.97
N ASN A 383 14.20 17.54 -4.64
CA ASN A 383 13.33 16.38 -4.48
C ASN A 383 13.80 15.56 -3.29
N ARG A 384 12.89 15.36 -2.34
CA ARG A 384 13.11 14.44 -1.23
C ARG A 384 12.27 13.20 -1.49
N LEU A 385 12.93 12.15 -1.94
CA LEU A 385 12.30 10.84 -2.08
C LEU A 385 12.52 10.05 -0.79
N VAL A 386 11.43 9.72 -0.11
CA VAL A 386 11.47 8.85 1.07
C VAL A 386 11.02 7.46 0.65
N LEU A 387 11.98 6.62 0.27
CA LEU A 387 11.69 5.24 -0.10
C LEU A 387 11.36 4.42 1.15
N PRO A 388 10.28 3.63 1.12
CA PRO A 388 10.00 2.67 2.17
C PRO A 388 10.93 1.46 2.06
N GLY A 389 11.50 1.02 3.18
CA GLY A 389 12.24 -0.24 3.19
C GLY A 389 13.37 -0.25 4.21
N THR A 390 13.96 -1.42 4.38
CA THR A 390 15.18 -1.61 5.19
C THR A 390 16.38 -1.34 4.28
N ALA A 391 17.46 -0.77 4.83
CA ALA A 391 18.58 -0.21 4.06
C ALA A 391 19.18 -1.20 3.04
N ASP A 392 19.08 -2.51 3.32
CA ASP A 392 19.63 -3.59 2.52
C ASP A 392 18.81 -3.90 1.26
N ARG A 393 17.56 -3.40 1.17
CA ARG A 393 16.65 -3.57 0.01
C ARG A 393 16.44 -2.28 -0.78
N LEU A 394 17.18 -1.22 -0.47
CA LEU A 394 17.09 0.04 -1.20
C LEU A 394 18.13 0.06 -2.34
N PRO A 395 17.80 0.64 -3.51
CA PRO A 395 18.78 0.87 -4.56
C PRO A 395 19.98 1.69 -4.05
N GLU A 396 21.19 1.33 -4.46
CA GLU A 396 22.41 2.11 -4.10
C GLU A 396 22.41 3.49 -4.75
N MET A 397 21.85 3.59 -5.96
CA MET A 397 21.68 4.82 -6.72
C MET A 397 20.22 4.95 -7.12
N VAL A 398 19.72 6.18 -7.10
CA VAL A 398 18.40 6.55 -7.63
C VAL A 398 18.58 7.80 -8.46
N THR A 399 18.03 7.83 -9.66
CA THR A 399 18.00 9.03 -10.50
C THR A 399 16.77 9.88 -10.20
N CYS A 400 16.95 11.19 -10.05
CA CYS A 400 15.87 12.13 -9.82
C CYS A 400 14.95 12.17 -11.05
N SER A 401 13.64 11.97 -10.86
CA SER A 401 12.68 11.95 -11.97
C SER A 401 12.53 13.30 -12.67
N GLU A 402 12.76 14.41 -11.98
CA GLU A 402 12.63 15.76 -12.55
C GLU A 402 13.90 16.21 -13.31
N CYS A 403 15.11 15.93 -12.79
CA CYS A 403 16.35 16.46 -13.37
C CYS A 403 17.37 15.44 -13.84
N ARG A 404 17.05 14.15 -13.67
CA ARG A 404 17.88 13.01 -14.09
C ARG A 404 19.27 12.95 -13.45
N ARG A 405 19.56 13.79 -12.44
CA ARG A 405 20.78 13.68 -11.63
C ARG A 405 20.63 12.57 -10.60
N THR A 406 21.73 11.91 -10.27
CA THR A 406 21.79 10.95 -9.16
C THR A 406 21.43 11.65 -7.85
N MET A 407 20.50 11.09 -7.11
CA MET A 407 20.10 11.56 -5.78
C MET A 407 21.13 11.14 -4.74
N GLU A 408 21.41 12.02 -3.79
CA GLU A 408 22.22 11.68 -2.63
C GLU A 408 21.40 10.85 -1.63
N ARG A 409 22.01 9.77 -1.12
CA ARG A 409 21.38 8.88 -0.14
C ARG A 409 21.66 9.37 1.28
N TYR A 410 20.60 9.67 2.03
CA TYR A 410 20.65 10.02 3.44
C TYR A 410 19.92 8.97 4.28
N ILE A 411 20.46 8.65 5.47
CA ILE A 411 19.72 7.91 6.50
C ILE A 411 19.03 8.95 7.37
N LEU A 412 17.70 8.94 7.37
CA LEU A 412 16.89 9.85 8.16
C LEU A 412 16.34 9.11 9.39
N TYR A 413 16.63 9.63 10.58
CA TYR A 413 15.91 9.26 11.79
C TYR A 413 14.78 10.26 11.98
N HIS A 414 13.54 9.78 11.97
CA HIS A 414 12.37 10.59 12.27
C HIS A 414 11.69 10.03 13.51
N CYS A 415 11.54 10.86 14.53
CA CYS A 415 10.76 10.55 15.73
C CYS A 415 9.40 11.22 15.56
N CYS A 416 8.33 10.42 15.48
CA CYS A 416 6.97 10.92 15.54
C CYS A 416 6.47 10.78 16.98
N ASP A 417 6.34 11.89 17.69
CA ASP A 417 5.42 11.96 18.82
C ASP A 417 4.07 12.35 18.24
N GLU A 418 3.12 11.41 18.27
CA GLU A 418 1.68 11.59 18.00
C GLU A 418 1.26 12.05 16.57
#